data_AF-A0AB33BKJ6-F1
#
_entry.id   AF-A0AB33BKJ6-F1
#
_cell.length_a   1.000
_cell.length_b   1.000
_cell.length_c   1.000
_cell.angle_alpha   90.00
_cell.angle_beta   90.00
_cell.angle_gamma   90.00
#
_symmetry.space_group_name_H-M   'P 1'
#
loop_
_entity.id
_entity.type
_entity.pdbx_description
1 polymer ?
#
loop_
_entity_poly.entity_id
_entity_poly.type
_entity_poly.pdbx_seq_one_letter_code
_entity_poly.pdbx_strand_id
1 'polypeptide(L)'
;MNIIRQKNTENELHNIVHQFTSLIGLSKLTKLVNYRRHSEISLMKVIEWLLTTKFLGRSLYRAHETPNFTSRTVRNNLNDGRINWQRLICQVGSHLIKHLRPFIDRRRRLALIIDDTLFSREYATQTELLARVFDHDKQLYIKGYRALTLGWSDANTFLPINFALMSSKKPQNVLGKSAKTTDQRTIAGRRRRQAQQKMNLVSLQLVKQALANGVLADYVLFDSWYSSPKMFYELTKLGLNGVGMLKRSSKIYYQYRGRQYSVRALYKRLQASKYQPKQAYQYSCFVEAHVGNQKFRLRLVFVANRARQDDYLVLATTQLGLQPQEIIQLYARRWQIENYFKVAKQYLRLDKSQVQNYDGLCGHLAIVMMTYDLLAWQERQNQDDRTIGDLFFIMNEAMPDIELSQALVWLLNSLKTIINHEVYARRAQIIQMMNQFFTFLPKRLVSLLTAS
;
A
#
# COMPACT_ATOMS: atom_id res chain seq x y z
N MET A 1 19.73 -10.68 -26.61
CA MET A 1 19.18 -11.68 -25.66
C MET A 1 18.72 -12.89 -26.47
N ASN A 2 19.30 -14.07 -26.27
CA ASN A 2 18.97 -15.28 -27.04
C ASN A 2 17.54 -15.81 -26.76
N ILE A 3 16.86 -16.28 -27.80
CA ILE A 3 15.49 -16.86 -27.76
C ILE A 3 15.37 -17.97 -26.71
N ILE A 4 16.42 -18.78 -26.53
CA ILE A 4 16.48 -19.87 -25.53
C ILE A 4 16.46 -19.32 -24.10
N ARG A 5 17.19 -18.24 -23.81
CA ARG A 5 17.17 -17.60 -22.47
C ARG A 5 15.80 -17.00 -22.17
N GLN A 6 15.17 -16.37 -23.15
CA GLN A 6 13.83 -15.80 -23.00
C GLN A 6 12.77 -16.88 -22.71
N LYS A 7 12.84 -18.02 -23.39
CA LYS A 7 11.91 -19.15 -23.16
C LYS A 7 12.09 -19.78 -21.77
N ASN A 8 13.32 -19.85 -21.26
CA ASN A 8 13.59 -20.34 -19.91
C ASN A 8 13.05 -19.39 -18.83
N THR A 9 13.23 -18.08 -18.98
CA THR A 9 12.68 -17.08 -18.06
C THR A 9 11.14 -17.08 -18.04
N GLU A 10 10.48 -17.31 -19.19
CA GLU A 10 9.02 -17.42 -19.24
C GLU A 10 8.52 -18.67 -18.51
N ASN A 11 9.20 -19.81 -18.62
CA ASN A 11 8.86 -21.03 -17.90
C ASN A 11 9.06 -20.88 -16.38
N GLU A 12 10.15 -20.26 -15.95
CA GLU A 12 10.38 -19.94 -14.54
C GLU A 12 9.27 -19.05 -13.97
N LEU A 13 8.86 -18.02 -14.71
CA LEU A 13 7.75 -17.16 -14.31
C LEU A 13 6.42 -17.93 -14.17
N HIS A 14 6.12 -18.82 -15.12
CA HIS A 14 4.93 -19.67 -15.03
C HIS A 14 4.95 -20.54 -13.77
N ASN A 15 6.11 -21.10 -13.42
CA ASN A 15 6.28 -21.89 -12.21
C ASN A 15 6.08 -21.05 -10.94
N ILE A 16 6.65 -19.85 -10.87
CA ILE A 16 6.48 -18.94 -9.72
C ILE A 16 5.01 -18.55 -9.54
N VAL A 17 4.32 -18.22 -10.64
CA VAL A 17 2.89 -17.90 -10.61
C VAL A 17 2.08 -19.10 -10.12
N HIS A 18 2.33 -20.29 -10.66
CA HIS A 18 1.62 -21.51 -10.24
C HIS A 18 1.88 -21.89 -8.79
N GLN A 19 3.12 -21.73 -8.30
CA GLN A 19 3.47 -21.95 -6.89
C GLN A 19 2.70 -20.99 -5.99
N PHE A 20 2.67 -19.69 -6.33
CA PHE A 20 1.91 -18.69 -5.58
C PHE A 20 0.41 -18.97 -5.57
N THR A 21 -0.20 -19.28 -6.73
CA THR A 21 -1.64 -19.56 -6.82
C THR A 21 -2.02 -20.85 -6.09
N SER A 22 -1.13 -21.84 -6.08
CA SER A 22 -1.27 -23.07 -5.30
C SER A 22 -1.17 -22.80 -3.80
N LEU A 23 -0.17 -22.03 -3.37
CA LEU A 23 0.05 -21.64 -1.97
C LEU A 23 -1.22 -21.01 -1.37
N ILE A 24 -1.76 -19.99 -2.02
CA ILE A 24 -2.97 -19.29 -1.54
C ILE A 24 -4.27 -20.08 -1.77
N GLY A 25 -4.21 -21.24 -2.42
CA GLY A 25 -5.38 -22.05 -2.73
C GLY A 25 -6.37 -21.38 -3.68
N LEU A 26 -5.88 -20.68 -4.72
CA LEU A 26 -6.69 -19.85 -5.63
C LEU A 26 -7.86 -20.62 -6.27
N SER A 27 -7.68 -21.92 -6.55
CA SER A 27 -8.73 -22.79 -7.08
C SER A 27 -9.97 -22.86 -6.18
N LYS A 28 -9.78 -22.86 -4.85
CA LYS A 28 -10.87 -22.83 -3.87
C LYS A 28 -11.46 -21.43 -3.74
N LEU A 29 -10.60 -20.40 -3.71
CA LEU A 29 -11.03 -19.00 -3.56
C LEU A 29 -11.89 -18.52 -4.73
N THR A 30 -11.57 -18.93 -5.95
CA THR A 30 -12.34 -18.55 -7.15
C THR A 30 -13.77 -19.10 -7.14
N LYS A 31 -14.06 -20.16 -6.37
CA LYS A 31 -15.42 -20.67 -6.17
C LYS A 31 -16.24 -19.80 -5.20
N LEU A 32 -15.59 -18.99 -4.36
CA LEU A 32 -16.24 -18.14 -3.34
C LEU A 32 -16.66 -16.76 -3.86
N VAL A 33 -16.28 -16.39 -5.09
CA VAL A 33 -16.47 -15.03 -5.63
C VAL A 33 -17.66 -14.93 -6.59
N ASN A 34 -18.64 -15.82 -6.43
CA ASN A 34 -19.86 -15.88 -7.23
C ASN A 34 -19.59 -16.06 -8.74
N TYR A 35 -18.52 -16.78 -9.07
CA TYR A 35 -18.25 -17.22 -10.44
C TYR A 35 -19.08 -18.46 -10.75
N ARG A 36 -20.20 -18.29 -11.45
CA ARG A 36 -21.14 -19.37 -11.81
C ARG A 36 -21.15 -19.68 -13.31
N ARG A 37 -20.08 -19.35 -14.02
CA ARG A 37 -20.03 -19.57 -15.46
C ARG A 37 -19.77 -21.06 -15.73
N HIS A 38 -20.66 -21.70 -16.47
CA HIS A 38 -20.37 -22.98 -17.12
C HIS A 38 -19.38 -22.70 -18.25
N SER A 39 -18.10 -22.85 -17.96
CA SER A 39 -17.01 -22.74 -18.92
C SER A 39 -16.02 -23.84 -18.60
N GLU A 40 -15.47 -24.46 -19.64
CA GLU A 40 -14.37 -25.43 -19.53
C GLU A 40 -13.11 -24.79 -18.92
N ILE A 41 -13.07 -23.46 -18.85
CA ILE A 41 -11.91 -22.67 -18.45
C ILE A 41 -12.19 -22.04 -17.10
N SER A 42 -11.50 -22.56 -16.09
CA SER A 42 -11.60 -22.03 -14.74
C SER A 42 -11.12 -20.58 -14.65
N LEU A 43 -11.72 -19.82 -13.73
CA LEU A 43 -11.28 -18.46 -13.41
C LEU A 43 -9.82 -18.42 -12.92
N MET A 44 -9.35 -19.48 -12.25
CA MET A 44 -7.96 -19.63 -11.83
C MET A 44 -6.99 -19.55 -13.02
N LYS A 45 -7.23 -20.32 -14.09
CA LYS A 45 -6.39 -20.31 -15.30
C LYS A 45 -6.35 -18.92 -15.96
N VAL A 46 -7.48 -18.21 -15.95
CA VAL A 46 -7.56 -16.83 -16.46
C VAL A 46 -6.73 -15.88 -15.61
N ILE A 47 -6.77 -16.02 -14.28
CA ILE A 47 -5.97 -15.20 -13.35
C ILE A 47 -4.49 -15.49 -13.51
N GLU A 48 -4.06 -16.75 -13.58
CA GLU A 48 -2.65 -17.12 -13.80
C GLU A 48 -2.11 -16.50 -15.08
N TRP A 49 -2.86 -16.62 -16.19
CA TRP A 49 -2.48 -15.99 -17.46
C TRP A 49 -2.40 -14.47 -17.35
N LEU A 50 -3.31 -13.83 -16.60
CA LEU A 50 -3.28 -12.38 -16.37
C LEU A 50 -2.06 -11.96 -15.53
N LEU A 51 -1.69 -12.74 -14.50
CA LEU A 51 -0.50 -12.50 -13.70
C LEU A 51 0.76 -12.61 -14.56
N THR A 52 0.93 -13.70 -15.31
CA THR A 52 2.06 -13.90 -16.21
C THR A 52 2.15 -12.77 -17.25
N THR A 53 1.05 -12.44 -17.92
CA THR A 53 0.99 -11.36 -18.91
C THR A 53 1.51 -10.04 -18.34
N LYS A 54 1.19 -9.78 -17.08
CA LYS A 54 1.54 -8.53 -16.41
C LYS A 54 3.01 -8.49 -15.98
N PHE A 55 3.56 -9.60 -15.50
CA PHE A 55 5.00 -9.74 -15.23
C PHE A 55 5.83 -9.63 -16.51
N LEU A 56 5.35 -10.15 -17.64
CA LEU A 56 6.00 -9.97 -18.94
C LEU A 56 5.87 -8.54 -19.50
N GLY A 57 5.20 -7.62 -18.79
CA GLY A 57 5.03 -6.24 -19.25
C GLY A 57 4.22 -6.15 -20.55
N ARG A 58 3.26 -7.07 -20.77
CA ARG A 58 2.43 -7.10 -21.98
C ARG A 58 1.04 -6.53 -21.71
N SER A 59 0.44 -5.93 -22.72
CA SER A 59 -0.98 -5.57 -22.69
C SER A 59 -1.84 -6.79 -23.05
N LEU A 60 -3.14 -6.77 -22.77
CA LEU A 60 -4.06 -7.82 -23.22
C LEU A 60 -4.06 -8.04 -24.74
N TYR A 61 -3.63 -7.04 -25.52
CA TYR A 61 -3.47 -7.12 -26.97
C TYR A 61 -2.16 -7.79 -27.38
N ARG A 62 -1.07 -7.55 -26.64
CA ARG A 62 0.28 -8.10 -26.89
C ARG A 62 0.57 -9.37 -26.08
N ALA A 63 -0.42 -9.88 -25.36
CA ALA A 63 -0.27 -11.06 -24.52
C ALA A 63 -0.11 -12.30 -25.41
N HIS A 64 0.62 -13.29 -24.91
CA HIS A 64 0.81 -14.53 -25.65
C HIS A 64 -0.53 -15.23 -25.89
N GLU A 65 -0.66 -15.80 -27.08
CA GLU A 65 -1.75 -16.70 -27.40
C GLU A 65 -1.68 -17.91 -26.48
N THR A 66 -2.85 -18.42 -26.09
CA THR A 66 -2.95 -19.67 -25.33
C THR A 66 -3.87 -20.59 -26.10
N PRO A 67 -3.48 -21.87 -26.30
CA PRO A 67 -4.30 -22.82 -27.05
C PRO A 67 -5.65 -23.07 -26.37
N ASN A 68 -5.72 -22.79 -25.06
CA ASN A 68 -6.91 -23.03 -24.25
C ASN A 68 -7.96 -21.91 -24.37
N PHE A 69 -7.58 -20.65 -24.62
CA PHE A 69 -8.54 -19.53 -24.73
C PHE A 69 -8.01 -18.29 -25.43
N THR A 70 -8.94 -17.44 -25.84
CA THR A 70 -8.63 -16.15 -26.46
C THR A 70 -8.61 -14.99 -25.45
N SER A 71 -7.99 -13.87 -25.83
CA SER A 71 -8.09 -12.60 -25.10
C SER A 71 -9.53 -12.13 -24.91
N ARG A 72 -10.46 -12.54 -25.78
CA ARG A 72 -11.91 -12.29 -25.62
C ARG A 72 -12.46 -13.01 -24.38
N THR A 73 -12.08 -14.26 -24.14
CA THR A 73 -12.46 -15.01 -22.93
C THR A 73 -11.99 -14.28 -21.67
N VAL A 74 -10.76 -13.77 -21.67
CA VAL A 74 -10.20 -13.01 -20.54
C VAL A 74 -11.00 -11.72 -20.29
N ARG A 75 -11.26 -10.93 -21.33
CA ARG A 75 -12.07 -9.70 -21.23
C ARG A 75 -13.47 -10.00 -20.71
N ASN A 76 -14.11 -11.09 -21.16
CA ASN A 76 -15.44 -11.48 -20.71
C ASN A 76 -15.45 -11.82 -19.21
N ASN A 77 -14.41 -12.49 -18.70
CA ASN A 77 -14.27 -12.75 -17.26
C ASN A 77 -14.03 -11.45 -16.47
N LEU A 78 -13.12 -10.58 -16.92
CA LEU A 78 -12.89 -9.29 -16.26
C LEU A 78 -14.17 -8.45 -16.18
N ASN A 79 -14.94 -8.41 -17.28
CA ASN A 79 -16.15 -7.61 -17.40
C ASN A 79 -17.39 -8.22 -16.72
N ASP A 80 -17.30 -9.43 -16.15
CA ASP A 80 -18.43 -10.08 -15.50
C ASP A 80 -18.73 -9.43 -14.15
N GLY A 81 -19.77 -8.59 -14.11
CA GLY A 81 -20.22 -7.88 -12.92
C GLY A 81 -20.68 -8.79 -11.76
N ARG A 82 -20.84 -10.09 -11.99
CA ARG A 82 -21.18 -11.08 -10.95
C ARG A 82 -19.96 -11.52 -10.14
N ILE A 83 -18.74 -11.37 -10.68
CA ILE A 83 -17.51 -11.73 -9.98
C ILE A 83 -17.24 -10.72 -8.86
N ASN A 84 -17.04 -11.23 -7.64
CA ASN A 84 -16.70 -10.40 -6.49
C ASN A 84 -15.18 -10.23 -6.33
N TRP A 85 -14.59 -9.33 -7.13
CA TRP A 85 -13.16 -9.02 -7.11
C TRP A 85 -12.65 -8.50 -5.75
N GLN A 86 -13.44 -7.71 -5.01
CA GLN A 86 -13.07 -7.25 -3.67
C GLN A 86 -12.95 -8.42 -2.69
N ARG A 87 -13.94 -9.33 -2.68
CA ARG A 87 -13.89 -10.54 -1.85
C ARG A 87 -12.70 -11.43 -2.23
N LEU A 88 -12.40 -11.56 -3.53
CA LEU A 88 -11.24 -12.34 -3.98
C LEU A 88 -9.96 -11.84 -3.33
N ILE A 89 -9.67 -10.54 -3.42
CA ILE A 89 -8.43 -9.96 -2.89
C ILE A 89 -8.39 -9.99 -1.37
N CYS A 90 -9.51 -9.76 -0.68
CA CYS A 90 -9.57 -9.96 0.77
C CYS A 90 -9.21 -11.39 1.18
N GLN A 91 -9.73 -12.38 0.44
CA GLN A 91 -9.46 -13.79 0.71
C GLN A 91 -8.00 -14.16 0.39
N VAL A 92 -7.46 -13.70 -0.74
CA VAL A 92 -6.05 -13.88 -1.10
C VAL A 92 -5.15 -13.29 -0.01
N GLY A 93 -5.39 -12.03 0.37
CA GLY A 93 -4.68 -11.38 1.46
C GLY A 93 -4.78 -12.14 2.78
N SER A 94 -5.97 -12.58 3.18
CA SER A 94 -6.15 -13.37 4.42
C SER A 94 -5.37 -14.69 4.39
N HIS A 95 -5.39 -15.42 3.26
CA HIS A 95 -4.63 -16.67 3.14
C HIS A 95 -3.13 -16.40 3.17
N LEU A 96 -2.66 -15.37 2.47
CA LEU A 96 -1.26 -15.00 2.50
C LEU A 96 -0.80 -14.59 3.90
N ILE A 97 -1.59 -13.77 4.62
CA ILE A 97 -1.33 -13.41 6.02
C ILE A 97 -1.23 -14.66 6.91
N LYS A 98 -2.09 -15.67 6.70
CA LYS A 98 -1.99 -16.95 7.44
C LYS A 98 -0.67 -17.68 7.16
N HIS A 99 -0.21 -17.69 5.91
CA HIS A 99 1.09 -18.26 5.56
C HIS A 99 2.27 -17.46 6.13
N LEU A 100 2.13 -16.14 6.23
CA LEU A 100 3.16 -15.27 6.81
C LEU A 100 3.19 -15.34 8.34
N ARG A 101 2.07 -15.68 8.99
CA ARG A 101 1.89 -15.66 10.45
C ARG A 101 3.01 -16.33 11.26
N PRO A 102 3.57 -17.50 10.89
CA PRO A 102 4.67 -18.11 11.62
C PRO A 102 5.94 -17.23 11.68
N PHE A 103 6.12 -16.35 10.69
CA PHE A 103 7.29 -15.47 10.55
C PHE A 103 7.04 -14.07 11.15
N ILE A 104 5.86 -13.81 11.71
CA ILE A 104 5.51 -12.52 12.30
C ILE A 104 5.74 -12.62 13.81
N ASP A 105 6.64 -11.78 14.34
CA ASP A 105 6.82 -11.63 15.78
C ASP A 105 5.48 -11.25 16.45
N ARG A 106 5.08 -12.01 17.48
CA ARG A 106 3.83 -11.84 18.23
C ARG A 106 3.68 -10.45 18.86
N ARG A 107 4.78 -9.72 19.07
CA ARG A 107 4.79 -8.34 19.59
C ARG A 107 4.47 -7.30 18.51
N ARG A 108 4.44 -7.69 17.23
CA ARG A 108 4.16 -6.76 16.13
C ARG A 108 2.70 -6.32 16.14
N ARG A 109 2.54 -5.00 16.11
CA ARG A 109 1.24 -4.34 15.91
C ARG A 109 0.81 -4.50 14.47
N LEU A 110 -0.28 -5.22 14.23
CA LEU A 110 -0.83 -5.41 12.89
C LEU A 110 -1.68 -4.20 12.53
N ALA A 111 -1.51 -3.68 11.32
CA ALA A 111 -2.15 -2.43 10.90
C ALA A 111 -2.84 -2.57 9.55
N LEU A 112 -4.05 -2.04 9.46
CA LEU A 112 -4.66 -1.68 8.19
C LEU A 112 -4.22 -0.28 7.80
N ILE A 113 -4.01 -0.01 6.51
CA ILE A 113 -3.61 1.30 5.99
C ILE A 113 -4.61 1.73 4.93
N ILE A 114 -5.22 2.90 5.10
CA ILE A 114 -6.16 3.48 4.14
C ILE A 114 -5.46 4.62 3.43
N ASP A 115 -5.45 4.54 2.11
CA ASP A 115 -5.07 5.65 1.24
C ASP A 115 -5.65 5.43 -0.15
N ASP A 116 -5.53 6.42 -1.01
CA ASP A 116 -6.02 6.34 -2.36
C ASP A 116 -5.07 6.98 -3.37
N THR A 117 -5.08 6.43 -4.58
CA THR A 117 -4.25 6.94 -5.66
C THR A 117 -5.08 7.30 -6.88
N LEU A 118 -4.60 8.26 -7.66
CA LEU A 118 -5.22 8.66 -8.91
C LEU A 118 -5.16 7.52 -9.93
N PHE A 119 -6.31 7.18 -10.52
CA PHE A 119 -6.42 6.26 -11.65
C PHE A 119 -6.76 7.08 -12.89
N SER A 120 -5.74 7.55 -13.60
CA SER A 120 -5.90 8.45 -14.75
C SER A 120 -6.49 7.74 -15.96
N ARG A 121 -7.39 8.43 -16.66
CA ARG A 121 -8.05 8.03 -17.90
C ARG A 121 -8.26 9.25 -18.80
N GLU A 122 -7.21 10.04 -18.96
CA GLU A 122 -7.22 11.34 -19.68
C GLU A 122 -7.86 11.27 -21.08
N TYR A 123 -7.60 10.19 -21.83
CA TYR A 123 -8.13 10.00 -23.18
C TYR A 123 -9.46 9.24 -23.25
N ALA A 124 -9.97 8.74 -22.12
CA ALA A 124 -11.23 8.02 -22.12
C ALA A 124 -12.42 9.00 -22.17
N THR A 125 -13.46 8.62 -22.92
CA THR A 125 -14.71 9.39 -23.02
C THR A 125 -15.93 8.52 -22.74
N GLN A 126 -15.88 7.23 -23.10
CA GLN A 126 -17.03 6.33 -23.06
C GLN A 126 -17.05 5.37 -21.86
N THR A 127 -16.03 5.40 -21.00
CA THR A 127 -15.93 4.52 -19.84
C THR A 127 -17.05 4.85 -18.83
N GLU A 128 -17.73 3.82 -18.34
CA GLU A 128 -18.80 3.94 -17.35
C GLU A 128 -18.31 4.58 -16.04
N LEU A 129 -19.07 5.54 -15.50
CA LEU A 129 -18.74 6.30 -14.29
C LEU A 129 -17.44 7.11 -14.34
N LEU A 130 -16.86 7.34 -15.53
CA LEU A 130 -15.69 8.21 -15.66
C LEU A 130 -15.99 9.58 -15.08
N ALA A 131 -15.10 10.10 -14.23
CA ALA A 131 -15.33 11.35 -13.54
C ALA A 131 -14.20 12.36 -13.75
N ARG A 132 -14.51 13.64 -13.52
CA ARG A 132 -13.53 14.70 -13.32
C ARG A 132 -13.03 14.63 -11.88
N VAL A 133 -11.74 14.35 -11.72
CA VAL A 133 -11.08 14.12 -10.43
C VAL A 133 -9.92 15.10 -10.30
N PHE A 134 -9.77 15.71 -9.11
CA PHE A 134 -8.68 16.64 -8.86
C PHE A 134 -7.39 15.88 -8.52
N ASP A 135 -6.30 16.25 -9.18
CA ASP A 135 -4.95 15.83 -8.88
C ASP A 135 -4.31 16.86 -7.95
N HIS A 136 -4.07 16.48 -6.70
CA HIS A 136 -3.44 17.37 -5.71
C HIS A 136 -1.94 17.56 -5.94
N ASP A 137 -1.29 16.67 -6.69
CA ASP A 137 0.14 16.78 -6.97
C ASP A 137 0.36 17.78 -8.11
N LYS A 138 -0.47 17.68 -9.17
CA LYS A 138 -0.41 18.57 -10.33
C LYS A 138 -1.30 19.82 -10.24
N GLN A 139 -2.13 19.93 -9.20
CA GLN A 139 -3.10 21.01 -8.99
C GLN A 139 -4.07 21.22 -10.16
N LEU A 140 -4.46 20.15 -10.86
CA LEU A 140 -5.34 20.22 -12.02
C LEU A 140 -6.39 19.11 -12.00
N TYR A 141 -7.46 19.29 -12.77
CA TYR A 141 -8.48 18.26 -12.94
C TYR A 141 -8.11 17.33 -14.09
N ILE A 142 -8.14 16.03 -13.84
CA ILE A 142 -8.03 15.01 -14.88
C ILE A 142 -9.31 14.19 -15.00
N LYS A 143 -9.45 13.47 -16.11
CA LYS A 143 -10.48 12.43 -16.29
C LYS A 143 -9.98 11.13 -15.67
N GLY A 144 -10.77 10.50 -14.83
CA GLY A 144 -10.37 9.25 -14.17
C GLY A 144 -11.23 8.88 -12.97
N TYR A 145 -10.59 8.21 -12.02
CA TYR A 145 -11.15 7.74 -10.76
C TYR A 145 -10.14 7.93 -9.63
N ARG A 146 -10.56 7.69 -8.39
CA ARG A 146 -9.64 7.44 -7.26
C ARG A 146 -9.67 5.95 -6.93
N ALA A 147 -8.54 5.26 -7.03
CA ALA A 147 -8.40 3.90 -6.55
C ALA A 147 -8.14 3.94 -5.04
N LEU A 148 -9.22 3.84 -4.26
CA LEU A 148 -9.16 3.73 -2.80
C LEU A 148 -8.69 2.34 -2.44
N THR A 149 -7.63 2.24 -1.64
CA THR A 149 -6.99 0.97 -1.28
C THR A 149 -6.98 0.80 0.24
N LEU A 150 -7.27 -0.41 0.68
CA LEU A 150 -7.00 -0.88 2.02
C LEU A 150 -5.81 -1.83 1.97
N GLY A 151 -4.71 -1.42 2.56
CA GLY A 151 -3.55 -2.28 2.79
C GLY A 151 -3.58 -2.92 4.16
N TRP A 152 -2.85 -4.02 4.31
CA TRP A 152 -2.47 -4.64 5.58
C TRP A 152 -0.95 -4.60 5.71
N SER A 153 -0.46 -4.42 6.93
CA SER A 153 0.97 -4.38 7.23
C SER A 153 1.28 -4.96 8.60
N ASP A 154 2.35 -5.76 8.66
CA ASP A 154 2.99 -6.22 9.89
C ASP A 154 4.26 -5.42 10.26
N ALA A 155 4.45 -4.26 9.61
CA ALA A 155 5.66 -3.42 9.58
C ALA A 155 6.74 -3.82 8.56
N ASN A 156 6.84 -5.08 8.14
CA ASN A 156 7.83 -5.50 7.15
C ASN A 156 7.18 -5.65 5.77
N THR A 157 6.10 -6.40 5.72
CA THR A 157 5.36 -6.69 4.50
C THR A 157 4.14 -5.79 4.42
N PHE A 158 3.87 -5.29 3.22
CA PHE A 158 2.62 -4.61 2.90
C PHE A 158 1.84 -5.46 1.90
N LEU A 159 0.54 -5.63 2.11
CA LEU A 159 -0.35 -6.36 1.21
C LEU A 159 -1.59 -5.51 0.90
N PRO A 160 -1.88 -5.12 -0.35
CA PRO A 160 -3.15 -4.51 -0.72
C PRO A 160 -4.30 -5.54 -0.67
N ILE A 161 -5.10 -5.51 0.39
CA ILE A 161 -6.11 -6.55 0.67
C ILE A 161 -7.54 -6.19 0.25
N ASN A 162 -7.84 -4.93 -0.04
CA ASN A 162 -9.15 -4.52 -0.55
C ASN A 162 -9.06 -3.18 -1.30
N PHE A 163 -10.09 -2.85 -2.09
CA PHE A 163 -10.11 -1.63 -2.89
C PHE A 163 -11.51 -1.18 -3.26
N ALA A 164 -11.66 0.08 -3.67
CA ALA A 164 -12.83 0.56 -4.40
C ALA A 164 -12.39 1.56 -5.49
N LEU A 165 -12.99 1.45 -6.68
CA LEU A 165 -12.72 2.39 -7.78
C LEU A 165 -13.73 3.54 -7.72
N MET A 166 -13.35 4.63 -7.07
CA MET A 166 -14.23 5.73 -6.71
C MET A 166 -14.45 6.69 -7.88
N SER A 167 -15.72 6.94 -8.19
CA SER A 167 -16.19 7.97 -9.11
C SER A 167 -16.71 9.19 -8.32
N SER A 168 -17.19 10.21 -9.03
CA SER A 168 -17.81 11.37 -8.38
C SER A 168 -19.23 11.05 -7.92
N LYS A 169 -19.53 11.45 -6.69
CA LYS A 169 -20.90 11.52 -6.18
C LYS A 169 -21.72 12.65 -6.83
N LYS A 170 -21.05 13.67 -7.36
CA LYS A 170 -21.69 14.85 -7.93
C LYS A 170 -21.98 14.56 -9.40
N PRO A 171 -23.24 14.55 -9.86
CA PRO A 171 -23.58 14.23 -11.24
C PRO A 171 -22.84 15.09 -12.26
N GLN A 172 -22.67 16.39 -11.99
CA GLN A 172 -21.95 17.33 -12.87
C GLN A 172 -20.46 17.00 -13.09
N ASN A 173 -19.87 16.16 -12.25
CA ASN A 173 -18.48 15.73 -12.37
C ASN A 173 -18.37 14.33 -12.96
N VAL A 174 -19.48 13.65 -13.28
CA VAL A 174 -19.48 12.38 -14.01
C VAL A 174 -19.54 12.71 -15.50
N LEU A 175 -18.50 12.33 -16.23
CA LEU A 175 -18.28 12.65 -17.64
C LEU A 175 -18.61 11.47 -18.57
N GLY A 176 -18.43 10.25 -18.07
CA GLY A 176 -18.64 9.02 -18.85
C GLY A 176 -20.08 8.52 -18.83
N LYS A 177 -20.29 7.33 -19.39
CA LYS A 177 -21.61 6.68 -19.41
C LYS A 177 -22.14 6.46 -17.99
N SER A 178 -23.45 6.58 -17.84
CA SER A 178 -24.17 6.24 -16.61
C SER A 178 -23.96 4.78 -16.21
N ALA A 179 -24.22 4.50 -14.94
CA ALA A 179 -24.19 3.14 -14.40
C ALA A 179 -25.08 2.19 -15.23
N LYS A 180 -24.50 1.09 -15.73
CA LYS A 180 -25.19 0.04 -16.48
C LYS A 180 -26.26 -0.69 -15.65
N THR A 181 -26.10 -0.71 -14.33
CA THR A 181 -27.05 -1.29 -13.40
C THR A 181 -27.03 -0.54 -12.08
N THR A 182 -28.22 -0.29 -11.53
CA THR A 182 -28.43 0.32 -10.22
C THR A 182 -29.05 -0.65 -9.22
N ASP A 183 -29.34 -1.90 -9.63
CA ASP A 183 -29.94 -2.92 -8.76
C ASP A 183 -28.94 -3.41 -7.71
N GLN A 184 -29.15 -2.96 -6.47
CA GLN A 184 -28.27 -3.23 -5.34
C GLN A 184 -28.42 -4.64 -4.76
N ARG A 185 -29.36 -5.44 -5.24
CA ARG A 185 -29.40 -6.89 -4.97
C ARG A 185 -28.23 -7.58 -5.67
N THR A 186 -27.71 -7.01 -6.76
CA THR A 186 -26.55 -7.52 -7.50
C THR A 186 -25.22 -6.99 -6.97
N ILE A 187 -24.13 -7.74 -7.17
CA ILE A 187 -22.77 -7.29 -6.85
C ILE A 187 -22.39 -6.06 -7.67
N ALA A 188 -22.70 -6.08 -8.97
CA ALA A 188 -22.45 -5.00 -9.91
C ALA A 188 -23.11 -3.68 -9.48
N GLY A 189 -24.38 -3.70 -9.08
CA GLY A 189 -25.11 -2.52 -8.62
C GLY A 189 -24.60 -1.98 -7.29
N ARG A 190 -24.27 -2.87 -6.33
CA ARG A 190 -23.63 -2.44 -5.06
C ARG A 190 -22.30 -1.74 -5.30
N ARG A 191 -21.48 -2.25 -6.22
CA ARG A 191 -20.17 -1.68 -6.57
C ARG A 191 -20.31 -0.27 -7.14
N ARG A 192 -21.29 -0.03 -8.02
CA ARG A 192 -21.58 1.30 -8.59
C ARG A 192 -22.10 2.27 -7.54
N ARG A 193 -22.98 1.83 -6.64
CA ARG A 193 -23.39 2.63 -5.47
C ARG A 193 -22.18 3.00 -4.63
N GLN A 194 -21.31 2.04 -4.33
CA GLN A 194 -20.09 2.27 -3.55
C GLN A 194 -19.18 3.31 -4.22
N ALA A 195 -19.00 3.22 -5.55
CA ALA A 195 -18.19 4.14 -6.34
C ALA A 195 -18.58 5.61 -6.16
N GLN A 196 -19.85 5.90 -5.89
CA GLN A 196 -20.39 7.25 -5.79
C GLN A 196 -20.69 7.67 -4.33
N GLN A 197 -20.25 6.89 -3.34
CA GLN A 197 -20.36 7.25 -1.92
C GLN A 197 -19.20 8.13 -1.45
N LYS A 198 -19.33 8.72 -0.24
CA LYS A 198 -18.21 9.42 0.40
C LYS A 198 -17.10 8.42 0.71
N MET A 199 -15.86 8.73 0.31
CA MET A 199 -14.71 7.84 0.51
C MET A 199 -14.54 7.40 1.96
N ASN A 200 -14.68 8.29 2.96
CA ASN A 200 -14.60 7.90 4.38
C ASN A 200 -15.61 6.81 4.78
N LEU A 201 -16.81 6.79 4.18
CA LEU A 201 -17.79 5.73 4.42
C LEU A 201 -17.36 4.44 3.74
N VAL A 202 -16.84 4.53 2.52
CA VAL A 202 -16.33 3.36 1.78
C VAL A 202 -15.11 2.76 2.47
N SER A 203 -14.18 3.56 3.00
CA SER A 203 -13.03 3.05 3.75
C SER A 203 -13.46 2.22 4.95
N LEU A 204 -14.47 2.66 5.71
CA LEU A 204 -15.07 1.87 6.80
C LEU A 204 -15.72 0.58 6.30
N GLN A 205 -16.37 0.60 5.13
CA GLN A 205 -16.89 -0.63 4.51
C GLN A 205 -15.77 -1.59 4.14
N LEU A 206 -14.66 -1.11 3.56
CA LEU A 206 -13.51 -1.94 3.21
C LEU A 206 -12.89 -2.58 4.46
N VAL A 207 -12.75 -1.84 5.56
CA VAL A 207 -12.29 -2.37 6.85
C VAL A 207 -13.23 -3.47 7.36
N LYS A 208 -14.54 -3.21 7.41
CA LYS A 208 -15.54 -4.22 7.82
C LYS A 208 -15.49 -5.47 6.96
N GLN A 209 -15.33 -5.31 5.65
CA GLN A 209 -15.18 -6.43 4.72
C GLN A 209 -13.90 -7.23 4.98
N ALA A 210 -12.77 -6.56 5.23
CA ALA A 210 -11.52 -7.24 5.54
C ALA A 210 -11.63 -8.08 6.82
N LEU A 211 -12.16 -7.49 7.91
CA LEU A 211 -12.40 -8.20 9.17
C LEU A 211 -13.34 -9.41 8.97
N ALA A 212 -14.44 -9.23 8.24
CA ALA A 212 -15.39 -10.31 7.95
C ALA A 212 -14.80 -11.44 7.07
N ASN A 213 -13.71 -11.16 6.35
CA ASN A 213 -12.97 -12.17 5.59
C ASN A 213 -11.75 -12.71 6.36
N GLY A 214 -11.67 -12.48 7.67
CA GLY A 214 -10.66 -13.07 8.54
C GLY A 214 -9.29 -12.38 8.49
N VAL A 215 -9.23 -11.11 8.09
CA VAL A 215 -8.01 -10.30 8.24
C VAL A 215 -7.92 -9.80 9.68
N LEU A 216 -6.80 -10.08 10.33
CA LEU A 216 -6.50 -9.62 11.68
C LEU A 216 -5.72 -8.30 11.65
N ALA A 217 -6.14 -7.34 12.47
CA ALA A 217 -5.45 -6.07 12.66
C ALA A 217 -5.80 -5.48 14.04
N ASP A 218 -4.89 -4.71 14.60
CA ASP A 218 -5.08 -3.97 15.86
C ASP A 218 -5.30 -2.47 15.62
N TYR A 219 -4.72 -1.97 14.52
CA TYR A 219 -4.70 -0.56 14.17
C TYR A 219 -5.23 -0.29 12.77
N VAL A 220 -5.74 0.92 12.55
CA VAL A 220 -5.99 1.47 11.22
C VAL A 220 -5.27 2.80 11.08
N LEU A 221 -4.38 2.89 10.10
CA LEU A 221 -3.56 4.05 9.79
C LEU A 221 -4.15 4.80 8.60
N PHE A 222 -4.26 6.12 8.71
CA PHE A 222 -4.79 6.94 7.63
C PHE A 222 -4.31 8.39 7.69
N ASP A 223 -4.31 9.04 6.55
CA ASP A 223 -3.85 10.41 6.42
C ASP A 223 -4.93 11.45 6.85
N SER A 224 -4.67 12.73 6.56
CA SER A 224 -5.57 13.83 6.93
C SER A 224 -6.89 13.91 6.16
N TRP A 225 -7.02 13.22 5.02
CA TRP A 225 -8.28 13.17 4.28
C TRP A 225 -9.33 12.31 4.98
N TYR A 226 -8.89 11.27 5.71
CA TYR A 226 -9.75 10.32 6.39
C TYR A 226 -9.94 10.59 7.89
N SER A 227 -9.15 11.48 8.49
CA SER A 227 -9.03 11.66 9.95
C SER A 227 -10.12 12.48 10.65
N SER A 228 -11.38 12.31 10.23
CA SER A 228 -12.52 12.89 10.94
C SER A 228 -12.73 12.25 12.32
N PRO A 229 -13.25 12.97 13.34
CA PRO A 229 -13.62 12.37 14.63
C PRO A 229 -14.56 11.16 14.48
N LYS A 230 -15.48 11.22 13.51
CA LYS A 230 -16.37 10.10 13.18
C LYS A 230 -15.61 8.84 12.72
N MET A 231 -14.52 8.98 11.96
CA MET A 231 -13.70 7.84 11.53
C MET A 231 -13.09 7.14 12.76
N PHE A 232 -12.44 7.88 13.64
CA PHE A 232 -11.86 7.33 14.87
C PHE A 232 -12.91 6.63 15.73
N TYR A 233 -14.07 7.26 15.93
CA TYR A 233 -15.16 6.69 16.72
C TYR A 233 -15.76 5.42 16.11
N GLU A 234 -15.92 5.35 14.79
CA GLU A 234 -16.43 4.13 14.15
C GLU A 234 -15.40 2.98 14.18
N LEU A 235 -14.10 3.29 14.23
CA LEU A 235 -13.05 2.26 14.37
C LEU A 235 -13.03 1.67 15.78
N THR A 236 -13.24 2.46 16.83
CA THR A 236 -13.29 1.92 18.20
C THR A 236 -14.46 0.96 18.38
N LYS A 237 -15.61 1.21 17.72
CA LYS A 237 -16.74 0.27 17.68
C LYS A 237 -16.42 -1.06 16.98
N LEU A 238 -15.42 -1.08 16.11
CA LEU A 238 -14.93 -2.28 15.44
C LEU A 238 -13.83 -3.00 16.24
N GLY A 239 -13.52 -2.52 17.45
CA GLY A 239 -12.41 -3.05 18.26
C GLY A 239 -11.03 -2.67 17.73
N LEU A 240 -10.93 -1.68 16.83
CA LEU A 240 -9.68 -1.24 16.22
C LEU A 240 -9.24 0.12 16.74
N ASN A 241 -7.92 0.32 16.80
CA ASN A 241 -7.34 1.60 17.18
C ASN A 241 -7.04 2.46 15.94
N GLY A 242 -7.66 3.64 15.84
CA GLY A 242 -7.34 4.57 14.76
C GLY A 242 -6.07 5.35 15.07
N VAL A 243 -5.17 5.48 14.09
CA VAL A 243 -4.00 6.38 14.14
C VAL A 243 -3.95 7.18 12.85
N GLY A 244 -3.97 8.51 12.94
CA GLY A 244 -3.95 9.31 11.73
C GLY A 244 -3.49 10.73 11.91
N MET A 245 -3.08 11.36 10.82
CA MET A 245 -2.72 12.77 10.80
C MET A 245 -3.99 13.62 10.80
N LEU A 246 -4.13 14.57 11.72
CA LEU A 246 -5.26 15.50 11.73
C LEU A 246 -5.07 16.61 10.71
N LYS A 247 -6.14 16.91 9.95
CA LYS A 247 -6.19 18.14 9.17
C LYS A 247 -6.15 19.34 10.10
N ARG A 248 -5.24 20.29 9.86
CA ARG A 248 -5.17 21.59 10.57
C ARG A 248 -6.34 22.50 10.17
N SER A 249 -7.57 22.09 10.46
CA SER A 249 -8.80 22.82 10.16
C SER A 249 -9.20 23.69 11.36
N SER A 250 -9.76 24.87 11.08
CA SER A 250 -10.42 25.72 12.08
C SER A 250 -11.85 25.27 12.38
N LYS A 251 -12.40 24.31 11.62
CA LYS A 251 -13.81 23.88 11.71
C LYS A 251 -14.04 22.66 12.61
N ILE A 252 -12.96 22.02 13.09
CA ILE A 252 -13.04 20.83 13.95
C ILE A 252 -12.45 21.22 15.30
N TYR A 253 -13.24 20.99 16.34
CA TYR A 253 -12.91 21.35 17.71
C TYR A 253 -12.76 20.10 18.57
N TYR A 254 -11.83 20.18 19.50
CA TYR A 254 -11.55 19.17 20.52
C TYR A 254 -11.59 19.85 21.88
N GLN A 255 -12.10 19.16 22.89
CA GLN A 255 -12.15 19.67 24.25
C GLN A 255 -10.84 19.33 24.96
N TYR A 256 -10.14 20.36 25.44
CA TYR A 256 -8.91 20.26 26.22
C TYR A 256 -9.06 21.10 27.48
N ARG A 257 -8.93 20.48 28.66
CA ARG A 257 -9.09 21.12 29.98
C ARG A 257 -10.38 21.97 30.08
N GLY A 258 -11.51 21.40 29.67
CA GLY A 258 -12.82 22.05 29.76
C GLY A 258 -13.13 23.10 28.68
N ARG A 259 -12.20 23.45 27.80
CA ARG A 259 -12.40 24.44 26.73
C ARG A 259 -12.26 23.80 25.35
N GLN A 260 -12.99 24.32 24.37
CA GLN A 260 -12.91 23.85 22.99
C GLN A 260 -11.80 24.55 22.20
N TYR A 261 -11.00 23.77 21.49
CA TYR A 261 -9.92 24.26 20.66
C TYR A 261 -9.93 23.57 19.29
N SER A 262 -9.71 24.35 18.23
CA SER A 262 -9.19 23.78 16.99
C SER A 262 -7.76 23.30 17.22
N VAL A 263 -7.27 22.37 16.38
CA VAL A 263 -5.89 21.87 16.49
C VAL A 263 -4.85 23.01 16.41
N ARG A 264 -5.11 24.02 15.59
CA ARG A 264 -4.24 25.21 15.47
C ARG A 264 -4.22 26.04 16.75
N ALA A 265 -5.40 26.29 17.34
CA ALA A 265 -5.51 27.04 18.60
C ALA A 265 -4.89 26.27 19.77
N LEU A 266 -5.05 24.95 19.78
CA LEU A 266 -4.45 24.07 20.77
C LEU A 266 -2.92 24.09 20.69
N TYR A 267 -2.35 24.05 19.48
CA TYR A 267 -0.90 24.19 19.31
C TYR A 267 -0.37 25.49 19.93
N LYS A 268 -0.97 26.64 19.60
CA LYS A 268 -0.59 27.94 20.18
C LYS A 268 -0.71 27.95 21.72
N ARG A 269 -1.77 27.33 22.24
CA ARG A 269 -2.00 27.22 23.69
C ARG A 269 -0.92 26.39 24.40
N LEU A 270 -0.43 25.32 23.75
CA LEU A 270 0.65 24.47 24.24
C LEU A 270 2.01 25.16 24.10
N GLN A 271 2.24 25.89 23.01
CA GLN A 271 3.45 26.69 22.80
C GLN A 271 3.62 27.79 23.85
N ALA A 272 2.52 28.44 24.28
CA ALA A 272 2.55 29.43 25.35
C ALA A 272 2.65 28.83 26.77
N SER A 273 2.82 27.51 26.90
CA SER A 273 2.95 26.86 28.20
C SER A 273 4.42 26.67 28.59
N LYS A 274 4.70 26.39 29.87
CA LYS A 274 6.06 26.10 30.36
C LYS A 274 6.63 24.74 29.89
N TYR A 275 5.92 23.99 29.03
CA TYR A 275 6.39 22.69 28.54
C TYR A 275 7.48 22.86 27.49
N GLN A 276 8.62 22.20 27.73
CA GLN A 276 9.71 22.18 26.76
C GLN A 276 9.45 21.15 25.64
N PRO A 277 9.70 21.51 24.37
CA PRO A 277 9.68 20.57 23.25
C PRO A 277 10.65 19.41 23.45
N LYS A 278 10.30 18.21 22.97
CA LYS A 278 11.23 17.07 22.93
C LYS A 278 11.83 16.91 21.54
N GLN A 279 12.97 16.22 21.46
CA GLN A 279 13.68 15.99 20.20
C GLN A 279 12.84 15.25 19.14
N ALA A 280 12.02 14.28 19.57
CA ALA A 280 11.19 13.48 18.67
C ALA A 280 9.81 14.10 18.38
N TYR A 281 9.30 14.97 19.26
CA TYR A 281 7.98 15.61 19.14
C TYR A 281 7.94 16.89 19.98
N GLN A 282 7.18 17.89 19.54
CA GLN A 282 7.08 19.17 20.23
C GLN A 282 6.14 19.07 21.44
N TYR A 283 4.93 18.57 21.27
CA TYR A 283 3.93 18.50 22.34
C TYR A 283 3.12 17.21 22.27
N SER A 284 2.59 16.75 23.41
CA SER A 284 1.57 15.69 23.44
C SER A 284 0.54 16.00 24.51
N CYS A 285 -0.73 15.75 24.20
CA CYS A 285 -1.82 15.98 25.12
C CYS A 285 -2.98 15.02 24.85
N PHE A 286 -3.86 14.87 25.85
CA PHE A 286 -5.12 14.17 25.69
C PHE A 286 -6.25 15.16 25.46
N VAL A 287 -7.13 14.85 24.51
CA VAL A 287 -8.30 15.65 24.20
C VAL A 287 -9.54 14.77 24.16
N GLU A 288 -10.71 15.38 24.31
CA GLU A 288 -11.99 14.74 24.07
C GLU A 288 -12.55 15.20 22.71
N ALA A 289 -12.99 14.23 21.91
CA ALA A 289 -13.63 14.43 20.62
C ALA A 289 -15.10 14.02 20.71
N HIS A 290 -15.97 14.73 19.98
CA HIS A 290 -17.42 14.54 20.02
C HIS A 290 -17.96 14.08 18.66
N VAL A 291 -18.88 13.11 18.67
CA VAL A 291 -19.62 12.63 17.50
C VAL A 291 -21.10 12.50 17.88
N GLY A 292 -21.90 13.50 17.52
CA GLY A 292 -23.25 13.64 18.06
C GLY A 292 -23.18 13.78 19.59
N ASN A 293 -23.95 12.97 20.31
CA ASN A 293 -23.95 12.97 21.78
C ASN A 293 -22.84 12.12 22.41
N GLN A 294 -22.02 11.46 21.58
CA GLN A 294 -21.00 10.52 22.04
C GLN A 294 -19.66 11.23 22.19
N LYS A 295 -18.94 10.90 23.27
CA LYS A 295 -17.65 11.47 23.64
C LYS A 295 -16.60 10.37 23.73
N PHE A 296 -15.41 10.63 23.22
CA PHE A 296 -14.29 9.70 23.32
C PHE A 296 -12.96 10.45 23.37
N ARG A 297 -11.93 9.82 23.93
CA ARG A 297 -10.63 10.43 24.11
C ARG A 297 -9.69 10.11 22.96
N LEU A 298 -8.86 11.09 22.63
CA LEU A 298 -7.73 10.95 21.71
C LEU A 298 -6.46 11.41 22.41
N ARG A 299 -5.33 10.77 22.06
CA ARG A 299 -4.00 11.32 22.33
C ARG A 299 -3.50 12.02 21.08
N LEU A 300 -3.13 13.29 21.21
CA LEU A 300 -2.51 14.09 20.16
C LEU A 300 -1.00 14.15 20.37
N VAL A 301 -0.26 14.11 19.26
CA VAL A 301 1.20 14.30 19.22
C VAL A 301 1.53 15.30 18.11
N PHE A 302 2.14 16.41 18.49
CA PHE A 302 2.57 17.47 17.59
C PHE A 302 4.04 17.23 17.24
N VAL A 303 4.33 17.07 15.95
CA VAL A 303 5.66 16.72 15.44
C VAL A 303 6.14 17.83 14.53
N ALA A 304 7.35 18.35 14.79
CA ALA A 304 7.95 19.36 13.95
C ALA A 304 8.24 18.80 12.55
N ASN A 305 7.98 19.60 11.52
CA ASN A 305 8.41 19.30 10.17
C ASN A 305 9.88 19.71 10.02
N ARG A 306 10.80 18.73 9.96
CA ARG A 306 12.24 19.03 9.82
C ARG A 306 12.60 19.67 8.47
N ALA A 307 11.76 19.52 7.46
CA ALA A 307 12.00 20.06 6.12
C ALA A 307 11.53 21.50 5.95
N ARG A 308 10.69 22.03 6.85
CA ARG A 308 10.14 23.38 6.76
C ARG A 308 10.14 24.02 8.15
N GLN A 309 10.92 25.09 8.28
CA GLN A 309 10.98 25.88 9.50
C GLN A 309 9.57 26.33 9.90
N ASP A 310 9.24 26.20 11.19
CA ASP A 310 7.94 26.52 11.80
C ASP A 310 6.71 25.75 11.31
N ASP A 311 6.89 24.68 10.53
CA ASP A 311 5.81 23.78 10.15
C ASP A 311 5.72 22.56 11.08
N TYR A 312 4.52 22.01 11.25
CA TYR A 312 4.27 20.86 12.11
C TYR A 312 3.09 20.04 11.61
N LEU A 313 3.15 18.75 11.91
CA LEU A 313 2.05 17.81 11.72
C LEU A 313 1.48 17.37 13.08
N VAL A 314 0.23 16.93 13.07
CA VAL A 314 -0.47 16.50 14.28
C VAL A 314 -0.98 15.09 14.07
N LEU A 315 -0.46 14.15 14.85
CA LEU A 315 -0.94 12.78 14.89
C LEU A 315 -1.97 12.63 15.99
N ALA A 316 -3.01 11.84 15.74
CA ALA A 316 -4.01 11.47 16.73
C ALA A 316 -4.11 9.94 16.80
N THR A 317 -4.34 9.41 18.00
CA THR A 317 -4.64 8.00 18.22
C THR A 317 -5.77 7.82 19.22
N THR A 318 -6.58 6.78 19.04
CA THR A 318 -7.54 6.30 20.05
C THR A 318 -6.88 5.40 21.09
N GLN A 319 -5.68 4.88 20.82
CA GLN A 319 -4.93 4.07 21.78
C GLN A 319 -4.17 4.98 22.75
N LEU A 320 -4.72 5.16 23.95
CA LEU A 320 -4.23 6.13 24.93
C LEU A 320 -2.93 5.71 25.62
N GLY A 321 -2.64 4.41 25.66
CA GLY A 321 -1.46 3.86 26.32
C GLY A 321 -0.14 4.03 25.55
N LEU A 322 -0.19 4.32 24.24
CA LEU A 322 1.02 4.47 23.43
C LEU A 322 1.79 5.74 23.76
N GLN A 323 3.10 5.63 23.92
CA GLN A 323 3.99 6.77 24.04
C GLN A 323 4.11 7.54 22.71
N PRO A 324 4.45 8.84 22.73
CA PRO A 324 4.45 9.67 21.53
C PRO A 324 5.37 9.13 20.43
N GLN A 325 6.54 8.63 20.79
CA GLN A 325 7.50 8.01 19.85
C GLN A 325 6.92 6.77 19.18
N GLU A 326 6.19 5.94 19.94
CA GLU A 326 5.53 4.75 19.40
C GLU A 326 4.42 5.11 18.41
N ILE A 327 3.68 6.20 18.68
CA ILE A 327 2.66 6.73 17.76
C ILE A 327 3.32 7.18 16.46
N ILE A 328 4.44 7.88 16.53
CA ILE A 328 5.20 8.34 15.35
C ILE A 328 5.71 7.15 14.54
N GLN A 329 6.33 6.17 15.18
CA GLN A 329 6.84 4.95 14.53
C GLN A 329 5.72 4.13 13.89
N LEU A 330 4.59 3.98 14.57
CA LEU A 330 3.43 3.27 14.03
C LEU A 330 2.85 4.01 12.83
N TYR A 331 2.68 5.33 12.92
CA TYR A 331 2.17 6.13 11.81
C TYR A 331 3.11 6.15 10.59
N ALA A 332 4.43 6.10 10.80
CA ALA A 332 5.42 6.05 9.72
C ALA A 332 5.21 4.87 8.76
N ARG A 333 4.65 3.75 9.24
CA ARG A 333 4.32 2.58 8.41
C ARG A 333 3.32 2.87 7.30
N ARG A 334 2.52 3.94 7.43
CA ARG A 334 1.59 4.38 6.38
C ARG A 334 2.31 4.59 5.05
N TRP A 335 3.59 5.01 5.05
CA TRP A 335 4.39 5.20 3.83
C TRP A 335 4.46 3.95 2.93
N GLN A 336 4.31 2.74 3.49
CA GLN A 336 4.33 1.51 2.70
C GLN A 336 3.25 1.48 1.60
N ILE A 337 2.09 2.12 1.82
CA ILE A 337 1.05 2.20 0.78
C ILE A 337 1.46 3.11 -0.38
N GLU A 338 2.27 4.13 -0.14
CA GLU A 338 2.81 4.98 -1.19
C GLU A 338 3.84 4.22 -2.03
N ASN A 339 4.69 3.42 -1.38
CA ASN A 339 5.60 2.51 -2.08
C ASN A 339 4.81 1.53 -2.96
N TYR A 340 3.72 0.95 -2.43
CA TYR A 340 2.79 0.15 -3.23
C TYR A 340 2.25 0.94 -4.42
N PHE A 341 1.74 2.16 -4.24
CA PHE A 341 1.20 2.96 -5.34
C PHE A 341 2.24 3.28 -6.42
N LYS A 342 3.49 3.58 -6.01
CA LYS A 342 4.61 3.78 -6.92
C LYS A 342 4.84 2.53 -7.77
N VAL A 343 4.96 1.37 -7.14
CA VAL A 343 5.15 0.08 -7.83
C VAL A 343 3.96 -0.26 -8.73
N ALA A 344 2.74 -0.04 -8.21
CA ALA A 344 1.48 -0.30 -8.88
C ALA A 344 1.38 0.49 -10.20
N LYS A 345 1.74 1.77 -10.18
CA LYS A 345 1.70 2.64 -11.37
C LYS A 345 2.85 2.36 -12.33
N GLN A 346 4.09 2.38 -11.83
CA GLN A 346 5.29 2.33 -12.67
C GLN A 346 5.49 0.98 -13.33
N TYR A 347 5.45 -0.11 -12.54
CA TYR A 347 5.81 -1.45 -13.02
C TYR A 347 4.58 -2.28 -13.34
N LEU A 348 3.53 -2.11 -12.55
CA LEU A 348 2.32 -2.92 -12.66
C LEU A 348 1.21 -2.26 -13.48
N ARG A 349 1.49 -1.09 -14.10
CA ARG A 349 0.61 -0.44 -15.09
C ARG A 349 -0.82 -0.22 -14.60
N LEU A 350 -0.97 0.14 -13.33
CA LEU A 350 -2.27 0.34 -12.67
C LEU A 350 -3.20 1.23 -13.51
N ASP A 351 -2.72 2.36 -14.00
CA ASP A 351 -3.50 3.36 -14.75
C ASP A 351 -3.36 3.27 -16.28
N LYS A 352 -2.62 2.27 -16.80
CA LYS A 352 -2.42 2.07 -18.26
C LYS A 352 -3.33 0.99 -18.85
N SER A 353 -4.42 0.63 -18.16
CA SER A 353 -5.38 -0.35 -18.65
C SER A 353 -6.23 0.20 -19.80
N GLN A 354 -6.36 -0.59 -20.87
CA GLN A 354 -7.23 -0.30 -22.02
C GLN A 354 -8.69 -0.72 -21.78
N VAL A 355 -8.99 -1.37 -20.65
CA VAL A 355 -10.35 -1.85 -20.33
C VAL A 355 -11.31 -0.66 -20.17
N GLN A 356 -12.52 -0.76 -20.71
CA GLN A 356 -13.53 0.32 -20.66
C GLN A 356 -14.76 -0.02 -19.80
N ASN A 357 -14.99 -1.30 -19.50
CA ASN A 357 -16.07 -1.71 -18.61
C ASN A 357 -15.66 -1.45 -17.15
N TYR A 358 -16.54 -0.85 -16.34
CA TYR A 358 -16.26 -0.53 -14.95
C TYR A 358 -15.95 -1.76 -14.10
N ASP A 359 -16.68 -2.86 -14.28
CA ASP A 359 -16.38 -4.14 -13.60
C ASP A 359 -15.04 -4.72 -14.05
N GLY A 360 -14.71 -4.56 -15.33
CA GLY A 360 -13.41 -4.93 -15.89
C GLY A 360 -12.26 -4.11 -15.31
N LEU A 361 -12.47 -2.83 -15.00
CA LEU A 361 -11.48 -2.00 -14.29
C LEU A 361 -11.27 -2.46 -12.86
N CYS A 362 -12.34 -2.87 -12.18
CA CYS A 362 -12.21 -3.48 -10.85
C CYS A 362 -11.48 -4.83 -10.91
N GLY A 363 -11.74 -5.65 -11.93
CA GLY A 363 -10.96 -6.86 -12.18
C GLY A 363 -9.48 -6.55 -12.42
N HIS A 364 -9.17 -5.53 -13.23
CA HIS A 364 -7.80 -5.07 -13.46
C HIS A 364 -7.10 -4.64 -12.15
N LEU A 365 -7.76 -3.86 -11.30
CA LEU A 365 -7.22 -3.49 -9.98
C LEU A 365 -6.94 -4.72 -9.10
N ALA A 366 -7.85 -5.69 -9.08
CA ALA A 366 -7.65 -6.92 -8.34
C ALA A 366 -6.42 -7.69 -8.84
N ILE A 367 -6.25 -7.82 -10.16
CA ILE A 367 -5.05 -8.44 -10.73
C ILE A 367 -3.80 -7.64 -10.35
N VAL A 368 -3.83 -6.30 -10.38
CA VAL A 368 -2.70 -5.47 -9.95
C VAL A 368 -2.32 -5.75 -8.50
N MET A 369 -3.30 -5.82 -7.60
CA MET A 369 -3.08 -6.13 -6.19
C MET A 369 -2.50 -7.52 -6.01
N MET A 370 -3.07 -8.54 -6.65
CA MET A 370 -2.58 -9.92 -6.58
C MET A 370 -1.16 -10.07 -7.17
N THR A 371 -0.83 -9.31 -8.22
CA THR A 371 0.54 -9.29 -8.77
C THR A 371 1.52 -8.72 -7.75
N TYR A 372 1.11 -7.68 -7.02
CA TYR A 372 1.92 -7.10 -5.95
C TYR A 372 2.02 -8.05 -4.75
N ASP A 373 0.95 -8.74 -4.37
CA ASP A 373 0.98 -9.74 -3.31
C ASP A 373 1.97 -10.87 -3.63
N LEU A 374 2.06 -11.31 -4.89
CA LEU A 374 3.08 -12.27 -5.33
C LEU A 374 4.49 -11.72 -5.12
N LEU A 375 4.73 -10.46 -5.48
CA LEU A 375 6.03 -9.80 -5.28
C LEU A 375 6.37 -9.66 -3.79
N ALA A 376 5.42 -9.24 -2.97
CA ALA A 376 5.58 -9.10 -1.52
C ALA A 376 5.81 -10.46 -0.84
N TRP A 377 5.15 -11.52 -1.32
CA TRP A 377 5.39 -12.87 -0.86
C TRP A 377 6.80 -13.36 -1.23
N GLN A 378 7.20 -13.18 -2.49
CA GLN A 378 8.55 -13.51 -2.97
C GLN A 378 9.61 -12.75 -2.16
N GLU A 379 9.38 -11.46 -1.88
CA GLU A 379 10.25 -10.70 -0.98
C GLU A 379 10.43 -11.39 0.36
N ARG A 380 9.32 -11.84 0.93
CA ARG A 380 9.29 -12.33 2.30
C ARG A 380 9.93 -13.71 2.43
N GLN A 381 9.74 -14.56 1.43
CA GLN A 381 10.46 -15.85 1.31
C GLN A 381 11.95 -15.62 1.11
N ASN A 382 12.25 -14.70 0.21
CA ASN A 382 13.62 -14.40 -0.10
C ASN A 382 14.24 -13.53 1.02
N GLN A 383 13.55 -12.90 1.97
CA GLN A 383 14.25 -12.27 3.11
C GLN A 383 15.01 -13.28 4.01
N ASP A 384 14.83 -14.60 3.79
CA ASP A 384 15.73 -15.68 4.21
C ASP A 384 16.85 -16.06 3.21
N ASP A 385 16.87 -15.58 1.95
CA ASP A 385 18.01 -15.73 1.00
C ASP A 385 18.09 -14.85 -0.31
N ARG A 386 17.46 -13.67 -0.38
CA ARG A 386 17.36 -12.67 -1.48
C ARG A 386 16.34 -11.53 -1.18
N THR A 387 16.67 -10.27 -1.31
CA THR A 387 15.68 -9.19 -1.05
C THR A 387 14.78 -8.95 -2.27
N ILE A 388 13.66 -8.20 -2.15
CA ILE A 388 12.91 -7.69 -3.33
C ILE A 388 13.83 -7.00 -4.33
N GLY A 389 14.94 -6.45 -3.79
CA GLY A 389 16.08 -5.95 -4.55
C GLY A 389 16.52 -6.96 -5.59
N ASP A 390 16.79 -8.21 -5.26
CA ASP A 390 17.37 -9.19 -6.20
C ASP A 390 16.39 -9.62 -7.31
N LEU A 391 15.09 -9.76 -7.02
CA LEU A 391 14.08 -10.12 -8.03
C LEU A 391 13.79 -8.97 -9.01
N PHE A 392 13.91 -7.71 -8.55
CA PHE A 392 13.85 -6.53 -9.42
C PHE A 392 15.20 -6.23 -10.12
N PHE A 393 16.33 -6.52 -9.47
CA PHE A 393 17.69 -6.25 -9.94
C PHE A 393 18.11 -7.20 -11.06
N ILE A 394 17.69 -8.48 -11.00
CA ILE A 394 17.84 -9.44 -12.11
C ILE A 394 17.02 -9.02 -13.36
N MET A 395 16.00 -8.15 -13.21
CA MET A 395 15.13 -7.75 -14.30
C MET A 395 15.34 -6.33 -14.86
N ASN A 396 16.17 -5.44 -14.30
CA ASN A 396 16.29 -4.10 -14.91
C ASN A 396 17.53 -3.21 -14.68
N GLU A 397 18.65 -3.72 -14.15
CA GLU A 397 19.93 -2.97 -14.00
C GLU A 397 19.90 -1.64 -13.21
N ALA A 398 20.98 -1.42 -12.43
CA ALA A 398 21.47 -0.15 -11.89
C ALA A 398 20.85 0.44 -10.56
N MET A 399 21.61 0.17 -9.49
CA MET A 399 22.05 1.07 -8.38
C MET A 399 21.21 1.25 -7.07
N PRO A 400 21.88 1.14 -5.89
CA PRO A 400 21.45 1.63 -4.56
C PRO A 400 22.43 2.67 -3.96
N ASP A 401 21.99 3.75 -3.30
CA ASP A 401 22.96 4.87 -3.10
C ASP A 401 23.01 5.70 -1.80
N ILE A 402 22.48 5.29 -0.63
CA ILE A 402 22.63 6.17 0.56
C ILE A 402 23.36 5.56 1.78
N GLU A 403 23.26 4.27 2.06
CA GLU A 403 24.03 3.67 3.19
C GLU A 403 25.34 3.00 2.73
N LEU A 404 25.35 2.36 1.55
CA LEU A 404 26.57 1.81 0.95
C LEU A 404 27.51 2.92 0.44
N SER A 405 26.94 4.01 -0.10
CA SER A 405 27.73 5.15 -0.58
C SER A 405 28.51 5.80 0.55
N GLN A 406 27.96 5.89 1.77
CA GLN A 406 28.69 6.40 2.93
C GLN A 406 29.81 5.47 3.38
N ALA A 407 29.59 4.16 3.39
CA ALA A 407 30.62 3.18 3.70
C ALA A 407 31.74 3.14 2.63
N LEU A 408 31.39 3.26 1.34
CA LEU A 408 32.34 3.31 0.23
C LEU A 408 33.10 4.64 0.17
N VAL A 409 32.44 5.77 0.43
CA VAL A 409 33.11 7.08 0.52
C VAL A 409 34.10 7.10 1.68
N TRP A 410 33.76 6.50 2.83
CA TRP A 410 34.70 6.32 3.93
C TRP A 410 35.91 5.47 3.49
N LEU A 411 35.67 4.30 2.89
CA LEU A 411 36.73 3.40 2.42
C LEU A 411 37.65 4.07 1.38
N LEU A 412 37.09 4.79 0.41
CA LEU A 412 37.84 5.50 -0.63
C LEU A 412 38.69 6.64 -0.05
N ASN A 413 38.20 7.35 0.96
CA ASN A 413 38.96 8.40 1.64
C ASN A 413 40.10 7.82 2.49
N SER A 414 39.87 6.69 3.16
CA SER A 414 40.90 5.96 3.90
C SER A 414 42.00 5.39 3.00
N LEU A 415 41.63 4.88 1.81
CA LEU A 415 42.60 4.43 0.80
C LEU A 415 43.43 5.58 0.23
N LYS A 416 42.82 6.75 -0.03
CA LYS A 416 43.54 7.96 -0.49
C LYS A 416 44.57 8.45 0.53
N THR A 417 44.29 8.33 1.84
CA THR A 417 45.24 8.75 2.88
C THR A 417 46.47 7.83 2.92
N ILE A 418 46.27 6.53 2.69
CA ILE A 418 47.36 5.56 2.60
C ILE A 418 48.23 5.83 1.37
N ILE A 419 47.62 6.06 0.20
CA ILE A 419 48.33 6.32 -1.06
C ILE A 419 49.15 7.62 -1.00
N ASN A 420 48.63 8.65 -0.32
CA ASN A 420 49.27 9.97 -0.29
C ASN A 420 50.40 10.09 0.75
N HIS A 421 50.47 9.21 1.76
CA HIS A 421 51.40 9.38 2.88
C HIS A 421 52.34 8.21 3.18
N GLU A 422 52.18 7.02 2.57
CA GLU A 422 53.13 5.91 2.77
C GLU A 422 53.37 5.09 1.49
N VAL A 423 54.63 5.05 1.02
CA VAL A 423 55.07 4.23 -0.13
C VAL A 423 55.05 2.72 0.18
N TYR A 424 54.85 2.33 1.44
CA TYR A 424 54.78 0.94 1.90
C TYR A 424 53.70 0.75 2.95
N ALA A 425 52.43 0.69 2.55
CA ALA A 425 51.36 0.27 3.44
C ALA A 425 51.67 -1.14 4.00
N ARG A 426 51.93 -1.25 5.31
CA ARG A 426 52.19 -2.56 5.95
C ARG A 426 50.87 -3.32 6.02
N ARG A 427 50.89 -4.62 5.68
CA ARG A 427 49.72 -5.54 5.69
C ARG A 427 48.80 -5.37 6.92
N ALA A 428 49.35 -5.04 8.08
CA ALA A 428 48.62 -4.79 9.32
C ALA A 428 47.67 -3.57 9.26
N GLN A 429 48.07 -2.46 8.63
CA GLN A 429 47.23 -1.26 8.50
C GLN A 429 46.03 -1.52 7.57
N ILE A 430 46.25 -2.28 6.48
CA ILE A 430 45.18 -2.67 5.55
C ILE A 430 44.15 -3.55 6.28
N ILE A 431 44.61 -4.51 7.08
CA ILE A 431 43.73 -5.37 7.88
C ILE A 431 42.92 -4.56 8.89
N GLN A 432 43.54 -3.59 9.57
CA GLN A 432 42.84 -2.72 10.51
C GLN A 432 41.77 -1.85 9.83
N MET A 433 42.07 -1.31 8.66
CA MET A 433 41.12 -0.54 7.85
C MET A 433 39.94 -1.41 7.39
N MET A 434 40.20 -2.63 6.93
CA MET A 434 39.15 -3.58 6.56
C MET A 434 38.26 -3.96 7.74
N ASN A 435 38.84 -4.18 8.92
CA ASN A 435 38.07 -4.46 10.13
C ASN A 435 37.16 -3.29 10.51
N GLN A 436 37.63 -2.05 10.41
CA GLN A 436 36.79 -0.87 10.63
C GLN A 436 35.70 -0.74 9.55
N PHE A 437 36.02 -0.98 8.27
CA PHE A 437 35.01 -0.99 7.20
C PHE A 437 33.87 -1.97 7.51
N PHE A 438 34.19 -3.17 7.98
CA PHE A 438 33.18 -4.15 8.38
C PHE A 438 32.30 -3.67 9.54
N THR A 439 32.80 -2.82 10.44
CA THR A 439 31.95 -2.25 11.51
C THR A 439 30.89 -1.27 11.01
N PHE A 440 31.10 -0.64 9.85
CA PHE A 440 30.12 0.24 9.22
C PHE A 440 29.08 -0.52 8.39
N LEU A 441 29.33 -1.80 8.09
CA LEU A 441 28.40 -2.62 7.34
C LEU A 441 27.33 -3.24 8.26
N PRO A 442 26.11 -3.44 7.76
CA PRO A 442 25.11 -4.27 8.44
C PRO A 442 25.68 -5.65 8.78
N LYS A 443 25.42 -6.16 9.99
CA LYS A 443 25.97 -7.43 10.52
C LYS A 443 25.82 -8.63 9.57
N ARG A 444 24.80 -8.63 8.69
CA ARG A 444 24.51 -9.66 7.68
C ARG A 444 25.46 -9.62 6.46
N LEU A 445 25.99 -8.45 6.09
CA LEU A 445 27.01 -8.31 5.02
C LEU A 445 28.39 -8.72 5.53
N VAL A 446 28.70 -8.38 6.79
CA VAL A 446 29.94 -8.81 7.46
C VAL A 446 30.05 -10.33 7.50
N SER A 447 28.95 -11.03 7.85
CA SER A 447 28.93 -12.50 7.89
C SER A 447 29.10 -13.16 6.52
N LEU A 448 28.73 -12.48 5.42
CA LEU A 448 28.92 -13.01 4.06
C LEU A 448 30.36 -12.81 3.55
N LEU A 449 30.97 -11.66 3.86
CA LEU A 449 32.32 -11.30 3.42
C LEU A 449 33.44 -11.97 4.23
N THR A 450 33.11 -12.55 5.38
CA THR A 450 34.05 -13.24 6.28
C THR A 450 33.89 -14.77 6.26
N ALA A 451 32.94 -15.30 5.47
CA ALA A 451 32.65 -16.73 5.37
C ALA A 451 33.45 -17.48 4.29
N SER A 452 34.47 -16.84 3.70
CA SER A 452 35.37 -17.41 2.68
C SER A 452 36.75 -17.74 3.23
#